data_AF-A0A0L6JTP7-F1
#
_entry.id   AF-A0A0L6JTP7-F1
#
_cell.length_a   1.000
_cell.length_b   1.000
_cell.length_c   1.000
_cell.angle_alpha   90.00
_cell.angle_beta   90.00
_cell.angle_gamma   90.00
#
_symmetry.space_group_name_H-M   'P 1'
#
loop_
_entity.id
_entity.type
_entity.pdbx_description
1 polymer ?
#
loop_
_entity_poly.entity_id
_entity_poly.type
_entity_poly.pdbx_seq_one_letter_code
_entity_poly.pdbx_strand_id
1 'polypeptide(L)' 'MSMVNYGTYFIELTLFKDGNSIAPWAKNYIQKAFELGIITGYKDNTIKPANNISRAEMFVIIAKSIDIKK' A
#
# COMPACT_ATOMS: atom_id res chain seq x y z
N MET A 1 -20.09 -4.52 8.34
CA MET A 1 -21.19 -3.61 7.96
C MET A 1 -20.73 -2.17 8.17
N SER A 2 -20.18 -1.56 7.12
CA SER A 2 -20.27 -0.12 6.76
C SER A 2 -19.48 0.05 5.45
N MET A 3 -20.07 0.74 4.48
CA MET A 3 -19.81 0.64 3.03
C MET A 3 -19.07 1.88 2.44
N VAL A 4 -18.17 1.61 1.48
CA VAL A 4 -17.90 2.24 0.13
C VAL A 4 -17.64 3.75 -0.10
N ASN A 5 -16.43 4.08 -0.69
CA ASN A 5 -15.67 5.36 -1.15
C ASN A 5 -16.20 6.08 -2.33
N TYR A 6 -17.12 6.99 -2.10
CA TYR A 6 -17.39 8.09 -3.01
C TYR A 6 -16.43 9.29 -2.82
N GLY A 7 -15.10 9.08 -2.68
CA GLY A 7 -14.09 10.16 -2.70
C GLY A 7 -13.06 10.29 -1.56
N THR A 8 -13.18 9.66 -0.40
CA THR A 8 -12.23 9.87 0.74
C THR A 8 -12.07 8.70 1.73
N TYR A 9 -12.06 7.41 1.33
CA TYR A 9 -11.79 6.34 2.32
C TYR A 9 -10.30 6.09 2.40
N PHE A 10 -9.76 6.45 3.55
CA PHE A 10 -8.51 5.91 4.04
C PHE A 10 -8.68 4.39 4.08
N ILE A 11 -8.04 3.69 3.16
CA ILE A 11 -7.84 2.26 3.31
C ILE A 11 -6.92 2.08 4.51
N GLU A 12 -7.48 1.59 5.61
CA GLU A 12 -6.65 1.27 6.74
C GLU A 12 -5.79 0.05 6.41
N LEU A 13 -4.50 0.11 6.72
CA LEU A 13 -3.59 -1.02 6.53
C LEU A 13 -4.05 -2.28 7.28
N THR A 14 -4.92 -2.11 8.29
CA THR A 14 -5.59 -3.17 9.07
C THR A 14 -6.54 -4.03 8.23
N LEU A 15 -6.98 -3.55 7.05
CA LEU A 15 -7.82 -4.32 6.13
C LEU A 15 -7.05 -5.44 5.41
N PHE A 16 -5.72 -5.36 5.38
CA PHE A 16 -4.87 -6.43 4.86
C PHE A 16 -4.70 -7.53 5.89
N LYS A 17 -4.70 -8.79 5.43
CA LYS A 17 -4.53 -9.96 6.29
C LYS A 17 -3.24 -9.92 7.10
N ASP A 18 -2.20 -9.29 6.56
CA ASP A 18 -0.88 -9.14 7.15
C ASP A 18 -0.57 -7.67 7.55
N GLY A 19 -1.58 -6.82 7.67
CA GLY A 19 -1.42 -5.42 8.10
C GLY A 19 -0.75 -5.28 9.47
N ASN A 20 -0.98 -6.25 10.36
CA ASN A 20 -0.36 -6.31 11.69
C ASN A 20 1.13 -6.69 11.64
N SER A 21 1.61 -7.29 10.55
CA SER A 21 3.02 -7.66 10.37
C SER A 21 3.88 -6.50 9.87
N ILE A 22 3.28 -5.34 9.62
CA ILE A 22 3.99 -4.12 9.23
C ILE A 22 4.73 -3.55 10.44
N ALA A 23 6.04 -3.35 10.29
CA ALA A 23 6.85 -2.74 11.34
C ALA A 23 6.32 -1.34 11.71
N PRO A 24 6.29 -0.96 13.01
CA PRO A 24 5.68 0.30 13.44
C PRO A 24 6.22 1.54 12.72
N TRP A 25 7.53 1.58 12.45
CA TRP A 25 8.18 2.67 11.73
C TRP A 25 7.70 2.78 10.27
N ALA A 26 7.30 1.67 9.64
CA ALA A 26 6.92 1.61 8.23
C ALA A 26 5.45 1.97 7.98
N LYS A 27 4.60 1.88 9.01
CA LYS A 27 3.14 2.05 8.88
C LYS A 27 2.75 3.36 8.19
N ASN A 28 3.28 4.48 8.66
CA ASN A 28 2.93 5.79 8.11
C ASN A 28 3.38 5.95 6.65
N TYR A 29 4.57 5.44 6.31
CA TYR A 29 5.10 5.50 4.95
C TYR A 29 4.31 4.61 3.99
N ILE A 30 3.99 3.38 4.38
CA ILE A 30 3.21 2.45 3.57
C ILE A 30 1.79 2.98 3.39
N GLN A 31 1.18 3.51 4.45
CA GLN A 31 -0.14 4.12 4.34
C GLN A 31 -0.12 5.28 3.35
N LYS A 32 0.87 6.16 3.44
CA LYS A 32 0.99 7.28 2.50
C LYS A 32 1.22 6.82 1.06
N ALA A 33 2.09 5.83 0.87
CA ALA A 33 2.35 5.25 -0.44
C ALA A 33 1.10 4.59 -1.03
N PHE A 34 0.23 4.03 -0.21
CA PHE A 34 -1.05 3.46 -0.63
C PHE A 34 -2.05 4.55 -1.02
N GLU A 35 -2.19 5.60 -0.19
CA GLU A 35 -3.03 6.76 -0.51
C GLU A 35 -2.65 7.41 -1.85
N LEU A 36 -1.35 7.44 -2.15
CA LEU A 36 -0.79 7.98 -3.39
C LEU A 36 -0.83 6.97 -4.55
N GLY A 37 -1.35 5.76 -4.34
CA GLY A 37 -1.43 4.71 -5.36
C GLY A 37 -0.09 4.10 -5.79
N ILE A 38 1.00 4.47 -5.12
CA ILE A 38 2.37 4.00 -5.38
C ILE A 38 2.46 2.50 -5.13
N ILE A 39 1.96 2.06 -3.96
CA ILE A 39 1.93 0.66 -3.56
C ILE A 39 0.48 0.20 -3.60
N THR A 40 0.29 -1.01 -4.11
CA THR A 40 -0.98 -1.72 -4.10
C THR A 40 -0.76 -3.09 -3.48
N GLY A 41 -1.73 -3.59 -2.72
CA GLY A 41 -1.68 -4.95 -2.19
C GLY A 41 -1.82 -5.99 -3.30
N TYR A 42 -1.63 -7.25 -2.92
CA TYR A 42 -1.79 -8.40 -3.80
C TYR A 42 -3.25 -8.87 -3.85
N LYS A 43 -3.58 -9.70 -4.85
CA LYS A 43 -4.93 -10.26 -5.05
C LYS A 43 -5.46 -11.10 -3.87
N ASP A 44 -4.57 -11.59 -3.00
CA ASP A 44 -4.88 -12.38 -1.82
C ASP A 44 -5.22 -11.53 -0.57
N ASN A 45 -5.32 -10.21 -0.72
CA ASN A 45 -5.49 -9.19 0.33
C ASN A 45 -4.31 -9.15 1.32
N THR A 46 -3.09 -9.19 0.80
CA THR A 46 -1.84 -9.00 1.57
C THR A 46 -0.99 -7.85 1.02
N ILE A 47 -0.03 -7.37 1.82
CA ILE A 47 1.01 -6.40 1.42
C ILE A 47 2.40 -7.05 1.36
N LYS A 48 2.59 -8.17 2.06
CA LYS A 48 3.83 -8.93 2.21
C LYS A 48 5.00 -8.05 2.63
N PRO A 49 4.91 -7.30 3.76
CA PRO A 49 5.87 -6.26 4.13
C PRO A 49 7.29 -6.79 4.40
N ALA A 50 7.43 -8.07 4.71
CA ALA A 50 8.72 -8.73 4.97
C ALA A 50 9.24 -9.54 3.76
N ASN A 51 8.49 -9.60 2.65
CA ASN A 51 8.93 -10.34 1.48
C ASN A 51 9.95 -9.53 0.68
N ASN A 52 10.88 -10.24 0.05
CA ASN A 52 11.72 -9.65 -0.99
C ASN A 52 10.84 -9.25 -2.18
N ILE A 53 11.12 -8.07 -2.72
CA ILE A 53 10.49 -7.55 -3.92
C ILE A 53 11.31 -7.92 -5.15
N SER A 54 10.65 -8.21 -6.27
CA SER A 54 11.34 -8.40 -7.56
C SER A 54 11.80 -7.07 -8.16
N ARG A 55 12.78 -7.12 -9.06
CA ARG A 55 13.23 -5.93 -9.81
C ARG A 55 12.09 -5.27 -10.58
N ALA A 56 11.17 -6.06 -11.15
CA ALA A 56 10.03 -5.57 -11.89
C ALA A 56 9.05 -4.79 -10.99
N GLU A 57 8.72 -5.34 -9.82
CA GLU A 57 7.85 -4.66 -8.84
C GLU A 57 8.50 -3.37 -8.31
N MET A 58 9.82 -3.38 -8.07
CA MET A 58 10.54 -2.17 -7.69
C MET A 58 10.44 -1.07 -8.77
N PHE A 59 10.58 -1.43 -10.05
CA PHE A 59 10.41 -0.47 -11.15
C PHE A 59 9.00 0.12 -11.21
N VAL A 60 7.97 -0.69 -10.96
CA VAL A 60 6.58 -0.21 -10.90
C VAL A 60 6.40 0.81 -9.78
N ILE A 61 6.95 0.55 -8.60
CA ILE A 61 6.91 1.48 -7.45
C ILE A 61 7.60 2.80 -7.80
N ILE A 62 8.80 2.74 -8.40
CA ILE A 62 9.54 3.94 -8.79
C ILE A 62 8.77 4.74 -9.84
N ALA A 63 8.28 4.09 -10.90
CA ALA A 63 7.55 4.73 -11.98
C ALA A 63 6.31 5.47 -11.46
N LYS A 64 5.54 4.82 -10.58
CA LYS A 64 4.37 5.44 -9.93
C LYS A 64 4.75 6.58 -9.00
N SER A 65 5.88 6.46 -8.30
CA SER A 65 6.36 7.53 -7.41
C SER A 65 6.73 8.81 -8.16
N ILE A 66 7.22 8.67 -9.40
CA ILE A 66 7.59 9.81 -10.25
C ILE A 66 6.36 10.52 -10.82
N ASP A 67 5.27 9.79 -11.07
CA ASP A 67 4.04 10.34 -11.68
C ASP A 67 3.13 11.09 -10.68
N ILE A 68 3.53 11.17 -9.41
CA ILE A 68 2.77 11.90 -8.38
C ILE A 68 2.77 13.40 -8.71
N LYS A 69 1.58 13.93 -9.01
CA LYS A 69 1.38 15.36 -9.20
C LYS A 69 1.55 16.08 -7.86
N LYS A 70 2.46 17.04 -7.82
CA LYS A 70 2.70 17.92 -6.67
C LYS A 70 1.54 18.88 -6.43
#